data_AF-A0A2H3DFV8-F1
#
_entry.id   AF-A0A2H3DFV8-F1
#
_cell.length_a   1.000
_cell.length_b   1.000
_cell.length_c   1.000
_cell.angle_alpha   90.00
_cell.angle_beta   90.00
_cell.angle_gamma   90.00
#
_symmetry.space_group_name_H-M   'P 1'
#
loop_
_entity.id
_entity.type
_entity.pdbx_description
1 polymer ?
#
loop_
_entity_poly.entity_id
_entity_poly.type
_entity_poly.pdbx_seq_one_letter_code
_entity_poly.pdbx_strand_id
1 'polypeptide(L)' 'MTTLSLDFIFFGHGKSACPGRFFAVNELKALMCYILMNYDVKTDNKVPPCMWFSSERFPNPSTKVSFRKRMYTV' A
#
# COMPACT_ATOMS: atom_id res chain seq x y z
N MET A 1 6.89 8.85 6.31
CA MET A 1 7.00 7.43 5.90
C MET A 1 8.36 7.06 5.29
N THR A 2 9.36 7.95 5.21
CA THR A 2 10.73 7.59 4.77
C THR A 2 11.80 7.87 5.83
N THR A 3 11.41 8.56 6.91
CA THR A 3 12.26 8.85 8.07
C THR A 3 12.49 7.57 8.85
N LEU A 4 13.75 7.31 9.20
CA LEU A 4 14.12 6.18 10.04
C LEU A 4 13.92 6.62 11.50
N SER A 5 12.95 6.02 12.19
CA SER A 5 12.71 6.22 13.62
C SER A 5 12.61 4.86 14.31
N LEU A 6 13.01 4.80 15.57
CA LEU A 6 12.82 3.61 16.38
C LEU A 6 11.34 3.34 16.70
N ASP A 7 10.48 4.35 16.59
CA ASP A 7 9.03 4.19 16.73
C ASP A 7 8.38 3.57 15.47
N PHE A 8 9.11 3.53 14.34
CA PHE A 8 8.59 3.04 13.06
C PHE A 8 9.69 2.44 12.18
N ILE A 9 9.92 1.12 12.32
CA ILE A 9 11.08 0.41 11.77
C ILE A 9 10.75 -0.32 10.44
N PHE A 10 9.74 0.13 9.70
CA PHE A 10 9.29 -0.55 8.47
C PHE A 10 10.40 -0.71 7.41
N PHE A 11 11.30 0.26 7.32
CA PHE A 11 12.45 0.23 6.41
C PHE A 11 13.77 -0.12 7.11
N GLY A 12 13.73 -0.68 8.32
CA GLY A 12 14.93 -0.89 9.14
C GLY A 12 15.49 0.40 9.75
N HIS A 13 16.66 0.33 10.37
CA HIS A 13 17.35 1.47 10.99
C HIS A 13 18.88 1.31 10.90
N GLY A 14 19.62 2.40 10.94
CA GLY A 14 21.09 2.38 10.89
C GLY A 14 21.63 1.74 9.61
N LYS A 15 22.64 0.85 9.75
CA LYS A 15 23.32 0.22 8.61
C LYS A 15 22.43 -0.73 7.80
N SER A 16 21.39 -1.30 8.41
CA SER A 16 20.45 -2.21 7.76
C SER A 16 19.21 -1.48 7.21
N ALA A 17 19.19 -0.16 7.23
CA ALA A 17 18.08 0.60 6.66
C ALA A 17 18.01 0.41 5.14
N CYS A 18 16.79 0.21 4.63
CA CYS A 18 16.53 0.01 3.22
C CYS A 18 16.96 1.27 2.42
N PRO A 19 17.92 1.12 1.47
CA PRO A 19 18.36 2.24 0.64
C PRO A 19 17.26 2.70 -0.32
N GLY A 20 16.35 1.79 -0.72
CA GLY A 20 15.26 2.07 -1.67
C GLY A 20 14.01 2.72 -1.08
N ARG A 21 13.97 3.06 0.21
CA ARG A 21 12.75 3.55 0.88
C ARG A 21 12.10 4.78 0.24
N PHE A 22 12.89 5.69 -0.33
CA PHE A 22 12.37 6.88 -1.02
C PHE A 22 11.71 6.51 -2.35
N PHE A 23 12.35 5.62 -3.11
CA PHE A 23 11.82 5.10 -4.35
C PHE A 23 10.51 4.34 -4.10
N ALA A 24 10.51 3.39 -3.17
CA ALA A 24 9.33 2.59 -2.84
C ALA A 24 8.14 3.45 -2.40
N VAL A 25 8.36 4.48 -1.56
CA VAL A 25 7.29 5.39 -1.13
C VAL A 25 6.77 6.24 -2.28
N ASN A 26 7.65 6.71 -3.18
CA ASN A 26 7.22 7.50 -4.33
C ASN A 26 6.45 6.65 -5.35
N GLU A 27 6.90 5.43 -5.62
CA GLU A 27 6.21 4.48 -6.50
C GLU A 27 4.82 4.14 -5.96
N LEU A 28 4.72 3.81 -4.66
CA LEU A 28 3.43 3.51 -4.03
C LEU A 28 2.48 4.71 -4.07
N LYS A 29 2.98 5.93 -3.83
CA LYS A 29 2.18 7.16 -3.95
C LYS A 29 1.70 7.37 -5.38
N ALA A 30 2.57 7.23 -6.37
CA ALA A 30 2.22 7.40 -7.77
C ALA A 30 1.14 6.38 -8.20
N LEU A 31 1.30 5.11 -7.82
CA LEU A 31 0.32 4.05 -8.05
C LEU A 31 -1.03 4.39 -7.40
N MET A 32 -1.03 4.81 -6.14
CA MET A 32 -2.26 5.19 -5.43
C MET A 32 -2.94 6.40 -6.08
N CYS A 33 -2.18 7.45 -6.45
CA CYS A 33 -2.72 8.58 -7.19
C CYS A 33 -3.35 8.13 -8.52
N TYR A 34 -2.68 7.27 -9.27
CA TYR A 34 -3.23 6.73 -10.52
C TYR A 34 -4.55 5.99 -10.30
N ILE A 35 -4.62 5.11 -9.31
CA ILE A 35 -5.84 4.37 -8.96
C ILE A 35 -6.96 5.34 -8.58
N LEU A 36 -6.69 6.28 -7.68
CA LEU A 36 -7.69 7.23 -7.17
C LEU A 36 -8.21 8.19 -8.24
N MET A 37 -7.37 8.57 -9.20
CA MET A 37 -7.80 9.41 -10.31
C MET A 37 -8.59 8.62 -11.34
N ASN A 38 -8.18 7.40 -11.69
CA ASN A 38 -8.72 6.70 -12.85
C ASN A 38 -9.81 5.66 -12.53
N TYR A 39 -10.01 5.32 -11.25
CA TYR A 39 -10.91 4.24 -10.86
C TYR A 39 -11.83 4.63 -9.70
N ASP A 40 -13.05 4.11 -9.73
CA ASP A 40 -13.90 3.98 -8.55
C ASP A 40 -13.61 2.63 -7.89
N VAL A 41 -13.22 2.69 -6.63
CA VAL A 41 -12.85 1.51 -5.83
C VAL A 41 -13.96 1.23 -4.84
N LYS A 42 -14.50 0.00 -4.86
CA LYS A 42 -15.50 -0.46 -3.89
C LYS A 42 -14.94 -1.63 -3.08
N THR A 43 -15.07 -1.53 -1.76
CA THR A 43 -14.73 -2.58 -0.79
C THR A 43 -15.97 -2.91 0.05
N ASP A 44 -15.93 -4.03 0.77
CA ASP A 44 -17.05 -4.48 1.61
C ASP A 44 -17.17 -3.70 2.95
N ASN A 45 -16.54 -2.53 3.06
CA ASN A 45 -16.43 -1.69 4.28
C ASN A 45 -15.96 -2.42 5.54
N LYS A 46 -15.43 -3.64 5.39
CA LYS A 46 -14.83 -4.44 6.45
C LYS A 46 -13.33 -4.48 6.22
N VAL A 47 -12.57 -4.34 7.31
CA VAL A 47 -11.13 -4.59 7.26
C VAL A 47 -10.94 -6.07 6.91
N PRO A 48 -10.15 -6.40 5.86
CA PRO A 48 -9.87 -7.78 5.51
C PRO A 48 -9.28 -8.54 6.70
N PRO A 49 -9.65 -9.82 6.92
CA PRO A 49 -8.98 -10.62 7.93
C PRO A 49 -7.48 -10.70 7.61
N CYS A 50 -6.64 -10.60 8.64
CA CYS A 50 -5.20 -10.71 8.47
C CYS A 50 -4.82 -12.18 8.23
N MET A 51 -3.90 -12.41 7.30
CA MET A 51 -3.13 -13.64 7.20
C MET A 51 -1.70 -13.37 7.64
N TRP A 52 -1.09 -14.35 8.30
CA TRP A 52 0.33 -14.30 8.63
C TRP A 52 1.13 -14.90 7.48
N PHE A 53 2.17 -14.21 7.04
CA PHE A 53 3.18 -14.73 6.14
C PHE A 53 4.55 -14.43 6.73
N SER A 54 5.24 -15.47 7.17
CA SER A 54 6.44 -15.32 8.01
C SER A 54 6.11 -14.46 9.25
N SER A 55 6.92 -13.45 9.55
CA SER A 55 6.72 -12.48 10.63
C SER A 55 5.78 -11.31 10.29
N GLU A 56 5.25 -11.26 9.07
CA GLU A 56 4.48 -10.13 8.57
C GLU A 56 2.98 -10.45 8.48
N ARG A 57 2.15 -9.43 8.67
CA ARG A 57 0.68 -9.53 8.53
C ARG A 57 0.24 -8.93 7.22
N PHE A 58 -0.40 -9.73 6.37
CA PHE A 58 -0.98 -9.28 5.11
C PHE A 58 -2.50 -9.34 5.15
N PRO A 59 -3.21 -8.50 4.38
CA PRO A 59 -4.63 -8.72 4.10
C PRO A 59 -4.83 -10.09 3.46
N ASN A 60 -5.87 -10.83 3.86
CA ASN A 60 -6.20 -12.10 3.21
C ASN A 60 -6.53 -11.87 1.72
N PRO A 61 -5.81 -12.53 0.78
CA PRO A 61 -5.94 -12.32 -0.66
C PRO A 61 -7.28 -12.81 -1.23
N SER A 62 -8.03 -13.60 -0.46
CA SER A 62 -9.40 -13.99 -0.82
C SER A 62 -10.39 -12.81 -0.71
N THR A 63 -9.98 -11.71 -0.08
CA THR A 63 -10.81 -10.50 0.04
C THR A 63 -10.89 -9.78 -1.28
N LYS A 64 -12.11 -9.55 -1.75
CA LYS A 64 -12.35 -8.94 -3.07
C LYS A 64 -12.39 -7.42 -2.96
N VAL A 65 -11.76 -6.78 -3.95
CA VAL A 65 -11.84 -5.33 -4.18
C VAL A 65 -12.32 -5.13 -5.61
N SER A 66 -13.37 -4.33 -5.79
CA SER A 66 -13.93 -4.06 -7.11
C SER A 66 -13.40 -2.73 -7.64
N PHE A 67 -12.92 -2.74 -8.88
CA PHE A 67 -12.43 -1.55 -9.57
C PHE A 67 -13.29 -1.27 -10.79
N ARG A 68 -13.76 -0.04 -10.94
CA ARG A 68 -14.42 0.44 -12.15
C ARG A 68 -13.62 1.60 -12.72
N LYS A 69 -13.17 1.48 -13.97
CA LYS A 69 -12.49 2.58 -14.67
C LYS A 69 -13.46 3.75 -14.83
N ARG A 70 -13.03 4.96 -14.48
CA ARG A 70 -13.79 6.18 -14.73
C ARG A 70 -13.72 6.53 -16.21
N MET A 71 -14.86 6.87 -16.79
CA MET A 71 -14.92 7.48 -18.11
C MET A 71 -15.15 8.97 -17.91
N TYR A 72 -14.19 9.76 -18.34
CA TYR A 72 -14.34 11.20 -18.45
C TYR A 72 -14.83 11.48 -19.87
N THR A 73 -16.09 11.85 -20.01
CA THR A 73 -16.58 12.41 -21.28
C THR A 73 -15.95 13.79 -21.40
N VAL A 74 -15.15 13.99 -22.45
CA VAL A 74 -14.64 15.30 -22.87
C VAL A 74 -15.73 16.02 -23.63
#